data_AF-D6WN07-F1
#
_entry.id   AF-D6WN07-F1
#
_cell.length_a   1.000
_cell.length_b   1.000
_cell.length_c   1.000
_cell.angle_alpha   90.00
_cell.angle_beta   90.00
_cell.angle_gamma   90.00
#
_symmetry.space_group_name_H-M   'P 1'
#
loop_
_entity.id
_entity.type
_entity.pdbx_description
1 polymer ?
#
loop_
_entity_poly.entity_id
_entity_poly.type
_entity_poly.pdbx_seq_one_letter_code
_entity_poly.pdbx_strand_id
1 'polypeptide(L)'
;MSVECSLSTLILAVFGCIVIFLFLLNTLWGLMQATRAILAPFFLPQEETSLIKKYGQWALITGSTDGIGKAYAHELAKRGLNIVLVSRSTQKLNSVAKELETEYSIKTKIISADFSLGAQAIKIIKQELGVLDIGILVNNVGKQYDYPMYLGEVPERDLWDIININVGAVTLLCRLFVEDMKRRGRGAIVNVSSGSELQPLPLMTVYAATKAYIKSFTAALRYEYAKHGLTIQHLSPMFINTKMNNFSQTLRESSTFIPDASTYARHAVSTLGKMDESTGYWAHGIQYFFTSIPPVWIRMYIGGYMNKIFRNEYFTIKNKM
;
A
#
# COMPACT_ATOMS: atom_id res chain seq x y z
N MET A 1 61.42 -16.82 0.19
CA MET A 1 60.71 -15.91 1.11
C MET A 1 59.22 -16.25 1.06
N SER A 2 58.75 -17.09 1.96
CA SER A 2 57.32 -17.30 2.17
C SER A 2 56.77 -16.06 2.85
N VAL A 3 55.88 -15.34 2.16
CA VAL A 3 55.12 -14.25 2.77
C VAL A 3 54.16 -14.90 3.76
N GLU A 4 54.51 -14.91 5.05
CA GLU A 4 53.56 -15.30 6.09
C GLU A 4 52.43 -14.27 6.07
N CYS A 5 51.25 -14.71 5.62
CA CYS A 5 50.03 -13.93 5.73
C CYS A 5 49.77 -13.73 7.23
N SER A 6 49.87 -12.48 7.70
CA SER A 6 49.64 -12.19 9.10
C SER A 6 48.22 -12.60 9.47
N LEU A 7 48.05 -13.08 10.70
CA LEU A 7 46.72 -13.47 11.22
C LEU A 7 45.69 -12.34 11.04
N SER A 8 46.12 -11.07 11.13
CA SER A 8 45.27 -9.91 10.89
C SER A 8 44.83 -9.78 9.43
N THR A 9 45.71 -10.05 8.46
CA THR A 9 45.32 -10.09 7.03
C THR A 9 44.31 -11.19 6.75
N LEU A 10 44.48 -12.38 7.36
CA LEU A 10 43.52 -13.48 7.21
C LEU A 10 42.15 -13.13 7.81
N ILE A 11 42.12 -12.52 9.01
CA ILE A 11 40.87 -12.07 9.66
C ILE A 11 40.15 -11.03 8.81
N LEU A 12 40.85 -10.02 8.30
CA LEU A 12 40.26 -8.99 7.45
C LEU A 12 39.74 -9.56 6.12
N ALA A 13 40.46 -10.51 5.53
CA ALA A 13 40.01 -11.19 4.31
C ALA A 13 38.73 -12.01 4.54
N VAL A 14 38.68 -12.80 5.62
CA VAL A 14 37.48 -13.56 5.99
C VAL A 14 36.29 -12.64 6.26
N PHE A 15 36.51 -11.54 7.01
CA PHE A 15 35.47 -10.55 7.25
C PHE A 15 34.98 -9.90 5.95
N GLY A 16 35.89 -9.50 5.05
CA GLY A 16 35.55 -8.97 3.74
C GLY A 16 34.75 -9.94 2.88
N CYS A 17 35.14 -11.22 2.85
CA CYS A 17 34.39 -12.27 2.15
C CYS A 17 32.98 -12.44 2.71
N ILE A 18 32.81 -12.42 4.04
CA ILE A 18 31.49 -12.49 4.68
C ILE A 18 30.63 -11.29 4.27
N VAL A 19 31.18 -10.07 4.32
CA VAL A 19 30.45 -8.85 3.94
C VAL A 19 30.02 -8.89 2.47
N ILE A 20 30.92 -9.29 1.56
CA ILE A 20 30.61 -9.43 0.12
C ILE A 20 29.55 -10.51 -0.09
N PHE A 21 29.67 -11.66 0.58
CA PHE A 21 28.69 -12.74 0.48
C PHE A 21 27.30 -12.31 0.96
N LEU A 22 27.21 -11.63 2.11
CA LEU A 22 25.94 -11.11 2.62
C LEU A 22 25.34 -10.05 1.70
N PHE A 23 26.17 -9.17 1.14
CA PHE A 23 25.73 -8.19 0.15
C PHE A 23 25.17 -8.87 -1.10
N LEU A 24 25.89 -9.83 -1.67
CA LEU A 24 25.45 -10.60 -2.83
C LEU A 24 24.17 -11.38 -2.56
N LEU A 25 24.04 -12.01 -1.39
CA LEU A 25 22.83 -12.74 -1.00
C LEU A 25 21.61 -11.81 -0.93
N ASN A 26 21.78 -10.61 -0.34
CA ASN A 26 20.73 -9.60 -0.30
C ASN A 26 20.37 -9.09 -1.71
N THR A 27 21.36 -8.83 -2.57
CA THR A 27 21.13 -8.40 -3.95
C THR A 27 20.42 -9.49 -4.77
N LEU A 28 20.85 -10.74 -4.67
CA LEU A 28 20.23 -11.88 -5.35
C LEU A 28 18.80 -12.10 -4.86
N TRP A 29 18.56 -12.01 -3.54
CA TRP A 29 17.20 -12.09 -2.98
C TRP A 29 16.30 -10.97 -3.52
N GLY A 30 16.81 -9.73 -3.59
CA GLY A 30 16.10 -8.60 -4.18
C GLY A 30 15.76 -8.83 -5.66
N LEU A 31 16.72 -9.35 -6.44
CA LEU A 31 16.51 -9.69 -7.85
C LEU A 31 15.44 -10.78 -8.00
N MET A 32 15.52 -11.85 -7.21
CA MET A 32 14.51 -12.92 -7.21
C MET A 32 13.11 -12.40 -6.86
N GLN A 33 13.00 -11.53 -5.86
CA GLN A 33 11.72 -10.90 -5.50
C GLN A 33 11.17 -10.03 -6.64
N ALA A 34 12.02 -9.22 -7.28
CA ALA A 34 11.62 -8.39 -8.41
C ALA A 34 11.17 -9.25 -9.62
N THR A 35 11.95 -10.28 -9.97
CA THR A 35 11.59 -11.23 -11.04
C THR A 35 10.30 -11.95 -10.72
N ARG A 36 10.11 -12.43 -9.48
CA ARG A 36 8.86 -13.06 -9.05
C ARG A 36 7.69 -12.07 -9.12
N ALA A 37 7.85 -10.83 -8.67
CA ALA A 37 6.78 -9.83 -8.74
C ALA A 37 6.36 -9.50 -10.18
N ILE A 38 7.31 -9.50 -11.13
CA ILE A 38 7.05 -9.24 -12.54
C ILE A 38 6.44 -10.46 -13.24
N LEU A 39 6.99 -11.66 -13.02
CA LEU A 39 6.60 -12.87 -13.75
C LEU A 39 5.39 -13.58 -13.14
N ALA A 40 5.24 -13.57 -11.81
CA ALA A 40 4.17 -14.30 -11.12
C ALA A 40 2.76 -13.99 -11.66
N PRO A 41 2.40 -12.74 -11.99
CA PRO A 41 1.08 -12.46 -12.57
C PRO A 41 0.80 -13.15 -13.92
N PHE A 42 1.83 -13.51 -14.70
CA PHE A 42 1.69 -14.16 -16.00
C PHE A 42 1.59 -15.69 -15.90
N PHE A 43 2.17 -16.27 -14.85
CA PHE A 43 2.27 -17.73 -14.70
C PHE A 43 1.43 -18.30 -13.56
N LEU A 44 1.00 -17.48 -12.58
CA LEU A 44 0.16 -17.97 -11.50
C LEU A 44 -1.30 -18.10 -11.96
N PRO A 45 -1.94 -19.28 -11.77
CA PRO A 45 -3.34 -19.48 -12.11
C PRO A 45 -4.24 -18.43 -11.42
N GLN A 46 -5.33 -18.04 -12.09
CA GLN A 46 -6.14 -16.88 -11.68
C GLN A 46 -6.63 -16.99 -10.24
N GLU A 47 -7.10 -18.15 -9.78
CA GLU A 47 -7.42 -18.49 -8.38
C GLU A 47 -7.71 -20.00 -8.28
N GLU A 48 -6.86 -20.82 -7.64
CA GLU A 48 -7.15 -22.26 -7.43
C GLU A 48 -8.24 -22.49 -6.37
N THR A 49 -8.42 -21.52 -5.46
CA THR A 49 -9.44 -21.52 -4.41
C THR A 49 -10.02 -20.12 -4.30
N SER A 50 -11.35 -20.01 -4.24
CA SER A 50 -12.01 -18.72 -4.13
C SER A 50 -11.62 -17.98 -2.84
N LEU A 51 -11.52 -16.65 -2.93
CA LEU A 51 -11.20 -15.80 -1.77
C LEU A 51 -12.17 -16.02 -0.59
N ILE A 52 -13.45 -16.28 -0.88
CA ILE A 52 -14.48 -16.57 0.13
C ILE A 52 -14.10 -17.81 0.94
N LYS A 53 -13.73 -18.91 0.26
CA LYS A 53 -13.34 -20.16 0.91
C LYS A 53 -12.04 -20.00 1.68
N LYS A 54 -11.10 -19.21 1.17
CA LYS A 54 -9.78 -19.01 1.78
C LYS A 54 -9.81 -18.08 3.00
N TYR A 55 -10.55 -16.98 2.94
CA TYR A 55 -10.46 -15.92 3.94
C TYR A 55 -11.76 -15.61 4.67
N GLY A 56 -12.93 -15.84 4.05
CA GLY A 56 -14.24 -15.52 4.62
C GLY A 56 -15.12 -14.70 3.69
N GLN A 57 -16.40 -14.54 4.05
CA GLN A 57 -17.40 -13.90 3.18
C GLN A 57 -17.31 -12.37 3.11
N TRP A 58 -16.79 -11.71 4.15
CA TRP A 58 -16.78 -10.24 4.22
C TRP A 58 -15.38 -9.65 4.08
N ALA A 59 -15.28 -8.58 3.30
CA ALA A 59 -14.11 -7.72 3.22
C ALA A 59 -14.43 -6.31 3.73
N LEU A 60 -13.57 -5.75 4.57
CA LEU A 60 -13.63 -4.35 4.99
C LEU A 60 -12.60 -3.53 4.23
N ILE A 61 -13.03 -2.50 3.54
CA ILE A 61 -12.16 -1.60 2.77
C ILE A 61 -12.28 -0.17 3.29
N THR A 62 -11.14 0.44 3.64
CA THR A 62 -11.08 1.84 4.05
C THR A 62 -10.77 2.77 2.88
N GLY A 63 -11.36 3.97 2.88
CA GLY A 63 -11.25 4.90 1.74
C GLY A 63 -11.95 4.35 0.50
N SER A 64 -13.08 3.64 0.68
CA SER A 64 -13.73 2.83 -0.35
C SER A 64 -14.68 3.60 -1.28
N THR A 65 -14.71 4.94 -1.21
CA THR A 65 -15.65 5.78 -1.96
C THR A 65 -15.05 6.42 -3.21
N ASP A 66 -13.74 6.28 -3.43
CA ASP A 66 -13.04 6.85 -4.58
C ASP A 66 -11.74 6.08 -4.86
N GLY A 67 -11.11 6.34 -6.01
CA GLY A 67 -9.79 5.86 -6.38
C GLY A 67 -9.60 4.34 -6.18
N ILE A 68 -8.43 3.97 -5.67
CA ILE A 68 -8.03 2.57 -5.47
C ILE A 68 -9.03 1.83 -4.57
N GLY A 69 -9.45 2.42 -3.46
CA GLY A 69 -10.33 1.75 -2.50
C GLY A 69 -11.69 1.38 -3.10
N LYS A 70 -12.30 2.29 -3.86
CA LYS A 70 -13.55 1.98 -4.59
C LYS A 70 -13.31 0.84 -5.59
N ALA A 71 -12.29 0.98 -6.44
CA ALA A 71 -11.99 -0.04 -7.45
C ALA A 71 -11.66 -1.42 -6.85
N TYR A 72 -10.94 -1.45 -5.73
CA TYR A 72 -10.64 -2.69 -4.98
C TYR A 72 -11.92 -3.32 -4.42
N ALA A 73 -12.88 -2.52 -3.95
CA ALA A 73 -14.18 -3.00 -3.51
C ALA A 73 -14.98 -3.65 -4.66
N HIS A 74 -14.99 -3.05 -5.85
CA HIS A 74 -15.60 -3.68 -7.04
C HIS A 74 -14.95 -5.02 -7.39
N GLU A 75 -13.62 -5.09 -7.37
CA GLU A 75 -12.91 -6.33 -7.71
C GLU A 75 -13.12 -7.46 -6.69
N LEU A 76 -13.26 -7.15 -5.40
CA LEU A 76 -13.63 -8.13 -4.38
C LEU A 76 -15.12 -8.51 -4.47
N ALA A 77 -16.01 -7.56 -4.73
CA ALA A 77 -17.44 -7.82 -4.93
C ALA A 77 -17.71 -8.71 -6.15
N LYS A 78 -16.98 -8.47 -7.25
CA LYS A 78 -17.00 -9.31 -8.46
C LYS A 78 -16.59 -10.76 -8.18
N ARG A 79 -15.80 -11.00 -7.13
CA ARG A 79 -15.40 -12.35 -6.64
C ARG A 79 -16.37 -12.92 -5.60
N GLY A 80 -17.52 -12.26 -5.39
CA GLY A 80 -18.61 -12.68 -4.53
C GLY A 80 -18.48 -12.31 -3.05
N LEU A 81 -17.49 -11.49 -2.67
CA LEU A 81 -17.37 -11.04 -1.28
C LEU A 81 -18.41 -9.97 -0.96
N ASN A 82 -19.00 -10.06 0.22
CA ASN A 82 -19.76 -8.97 0.81
C ASN A 82 -18.80 -7.88 1.28
N ILE A 83 -19.21 -6.61 1.17
CA ILE A 83 -18.30 -5.49 1.37
C ILE A 83 -18.74 -4.58 2.52
N VAL A 84 -17.86 -4.40 3.51
CA VAL A 84 -17.95 -3.30 4.47
C VAL A 84 -17.17 -2.11 3.90
N LEU A 85 -17.89 -1.05 3.56
CA LEU A 85 -17.37 0.20 3.02
C LEU A 85 -17.13 1.19 4.16
N VAL A 86 -15.90 1.68 4.32
CA VAL A 86 -15.54 2.63 5.37
C VAL A 86 -14.93 3.90 4.77
N SER A 87 -15.61 5.03 4.96
CA SER A 87 -15.21 6.35 4.47
C SER A 87 -15.89 7.46 5.29
N ARG A 88 -15.51 8.72 5.06
CA ARG A 88 -16.10 9.88 5.77
C ARG A 88 -17.49 10.31 5.28
N SER A 89 -17.79 10.08 3.99
CA SER A 89 -18.99 10.63 3.36
C SER A 89 -20.07 9.55 3.25
N THR A 90 -21.09 9.64 4.11
CA THR A 90 -22.25 8.73 4.11
C THR A 90 -22.97 8.72 2.75
N GLN A 91 -23.10 9.88 2.10
CA GLN A 91 -23.73 9.97 0.77
C GLN A 91 -22.95 9.17 -0.29
N LYS A 92 -21.62 9.33 -0.36
CA LYS A 92 -20.78 8.56 -1.30
C LYS A 92 -20.78 7.08 -0.96
N LEU A 93 -20.76 6.74 0.33
CA LEU A 93 -20.87 5.36 0.81
C LEU A 93 -22.16 4.70 0.32
N ASN A 94 -23.31 5.35 0.50
CA ASN A 94 -24.61 4.84 0.02
C ASN A 94 -24.62 4.65 -1.51
N SER A 95 -24.02 5.59 -2.26
CA SER A 95 -23.93 5.49 -3.72
C SER A 95 -23.12 4.26 -4.14
N VAL A 96 -21.93 4.06 -3.56
CA VAL A 96 -21.06 2.92 -3.90
C VAL A 96 -21.66 1.60 -3.40
N ALA A 97 -22.29 1.58 -2.22
CA ALA A 97 -23.02 0.43 -1.72
C ALA A 97 -24.07 -0.06 -2.73
N LYS A 98 -24.96 0.85 -3.15
CA LYS A 98 -26.01 0.54 -4.12
C LYS A 98 -25.46 0.05 -5.47
N GLU A 99 -24.38 0.66 -5.94
CA GLU A 99 -23.67 0.25 -7.16
C GLU A 99 -23.17 -1.21 -7.05
N LEU A 100 -22.45 -1.54 -5.97
CA LEU A 100 -21.92 -2.90 -5.74
C LEU A 100 -23.03 -3.96 -5.58
N GLU A 101 -24.09 -3.63 -4.84
CA GLU A 101 -25.23 -4.54 -4.63
C GLU A 101 -25.96 -4.83 -5.94
N THR A 102 -26.16 -3.79 -6.77
CA THR A 102 -26.85 -3.91 -8.06
C THR A 102 -26.02 -4.68 -9.07
N GLU A 103 -24.71 -4.41 -9.15
CA GLU A 103 -23.84 -4.99 -10.18
C GLU A 103 -23.44 -6.44 -9.87
N TYR A 104 -23.23 -6.78 -8.60
CA TYR A 104 -22.64 -8.07 -8.21
C TYR A 104 -23.54 -8.96 -7.34
N SER A 105 -24.75 -8.50 -6.97
CA SER A 105 -25.68 -9.26 -6.12
C SER A 105 -25.09 -9.69 -4.76
N ILE A 106 -24.20 -8.86 -4.20
CA ILE A 106 -23.61 -9.03 -2.87
C ILE A 106 -24.37 -8.23 -1.81
N LYS A 107 -24.03 -8.41 -0.53
CA LYS A 107 -24.46 -7.53 0.56
C LYS A 107 -23.39 -6.48 0.85
N THR A 108 -23.81 -5.27 1.21
CA THR A 108 -22.90 -4.26 1.74
C THR A 108 -23.27 -3.82 3.15
N LYS A 109 -22.28 -3.27 3.85
CA LYS A 109 -22.48 -2.49 5.07
C LYS A 109 -21.65 -1.22 4.96
N ILE A 110 -22.25 -0.08 5.24
CA ILE A 110 -21.53 1.19 5.27
C ILE A 110 -21.18 1.58 6.71
N ILE A 111 -20.01 2.17 6.90
CA ILE A 111 -19.59 2.76 8.18
C ILE A 111 -18.98 4.12 7.89
N SER A 112 -19.60 5.17 8.43
CA SER A 112 -19.04 6.52 8.35
C SER A 112 -18.02 6.72 9.45
N ALA A 113 -16.75 6.93 9.09
CA ALA A 113 -15.67 7.13 10.05
C ALA A 113 -14.64 8.12 9.51
N ASP A 114 -14.24 9.08 10.35
CA ASP A 114 -13.18 10.03 10.06
C ASP A 114 -11.88 9.65 10.78
N PHE A 115 -10.94 9.09 10.01
CA PHE A 115 -9.65 8.64 10.52
C PHE A 115 -8.73 9.77 11.01
N SER A 116 -9.02 11.05 10.72
CA SER A 116 -8.30 12.17 11.34
C SER A 116 -8.50 12.23 12.86
N LEU A 117 -9.61 11.65 13.36
CA LEU A 117 -9.95 11.54 14.78
C LEU A 117 -9.22 10.38 15.50
N GLY A 118 -8.28 9.71 14.80
CA GLY A 118 -7.45 8.65 15.36
C GLY A 118 -8.26 7.50 15.97
N ALA A 119 -7.99 7.17 17.24
CA ALA A 119 -8.60 6.03 17.92
C ALA A 119 -10.14 6.10 18.01
N GLN A 120 -10.75 7.29 17.95
CA GLN A 120 -12.20 7.43 17.96
C GLN A 120 -12.85 6.80 16.72
N ALA A 121 -12.25 6.97 15.54
CA ALA A 121 -12.73 6.37 14.30
C ALA A 121 -12.80 4.83 14.41
N ILE A 122 -11.79 4.23 15.05
CA ILE A 122 -11.69 2.78 15.22
C ILE A 122 -12.72 2.26 16.21
N LYS A 123 -13.03 3.03 17.27
CA LYS A 123 -14.12 2.71 18.20
C LYS A 123 -15.48 2.66 17.48
N ILE A 124 -15.76 3.65 16.62
CA ILE A 124 -16.98 3.68 15.80
C ILE A 124 -17.04 2.45 14.90
N ILE A 125 -15.96 2.16 14.17
CA ILE A 125 -15.88 0.99 13.28
C ILE A 125 -16.15 -0.30 14.07
N LYS A 126 -15.51 -0.49 15.23
CA LYS A 126 -15.73 -1.66 16.08
C LYS A 126 -17.18 -1.79 16.55
N GLN A 127 -17.81 -0.69 16.96
CA GLN A 127 -19.20 -0.67 17.41
C GLN A 127 -20.16 -1.03 16.28
N GLU A 128 -19.98 -0.41 15.11
CA GLU A 128 -20.84 -0.61 13.96
C GLU A 128 -20.73 -2.01 13.34
N LEU A 129 -19.52 -2.60 13.32
CA LEU A 129 -19.28 -3.92 12.71
C LEU A 129 -20.08 -5.06 13.34
N GLY A 130 -20.39 -4.97 14.64
CA GLY A 130 -21.07 -6.03 15.36
C GLY A 130 -20.30 -7.35 15.32
N VAL A 131 -20.96 -8.42 14.86
CA VAL A 131 -20.44 -9.81 14.81
C VAL A 131 -20.02 -10.27 13.42
N LEU A 132 -19.84 -9.34 12.46
CA LEU A 132 -19.46 -9.70 11.10
C LEU A 132 -18.07 -10.35 11.07
N ASP A 133 -17.98 -11.53 10.46
CA ASP A 133 -16.73 -12.25 10.20
C ASP A 133 -15.96 -11.59 9.04
N ILE A 134 -15.15 -10.59 9.39
CA ILE A 134 -14.25 -9.94 8.44
C ILE A 134 -13.09 -10.87 8.12
N GLY A 135 -13.12 -11.41 6.90
CA GLY A 135 -12.08 -12.28 6.35
C GLY A 135 -10.95 -11.52 5.68
N ILE A 136 -11.25 -10.37 5.07
CA ILE A 136 -10.25 -9.53 4.39
C ILE A 136 -10.34 -8.10 4.91
N LEU A 137 -9.22 -7.54 5.34
CA LEU A 137 -9.07 -6.12 5.69
C LEU A 137 -8.20 -5.45 4.64
N VAL A 138 -8.69 -4.40 3.98
CA VAL A 138 -7.93 -3.57 3.04
C VAL A 138 -7.75 -2.17 3.64
N ASN A 139 -6.58 -1.95 4.22
CA ASN A 139 -6.14 -0.65 4.72
C ASN A 139 -5.66 0.20 3.53
N ASN A 140 -6.59 0.91 2.91
CA ASN A 140 -6.34 1.76 1.74
C ASN A 140 -6.48 3.26 2.03
N VAL A 141 -7.23 3.64 3.06
CA VAL A 141 -7.42 5.07 3.37
C VAL A 141 -6.07 5.77 3.53
N GLY A 142 -5.98 6.97 2.95
CA GLY A 142 -4.77 7.76 3.01
C GLY A 142 -5.04 9.24 2.76
N LYS A 143 -4.19 10.09 3.35
CA LYS A 143 -4.09 11.52 3.05
C LYS A 143 -2.67 11.81 2.59
N GLN A 144 -2.55 12.69 1.61
CA GLN A 144 -1.29 13.32 1.24
C GLN A 144 -1.46 14.84 1.24
N TYR A 145 -0.42 15.54 0.84
CA TYR A 145 -0.42 16.99 0.70
C TYR A 145 -1.33 17.38 -0.46
N ASP A 146 -1.91 18.59 -0.44
CA ASP A 146 -2.76 19.05 -1.55
C ASP A 146 -1.99 19.13 -2.88
N TYR A 147 -0.70 19.42 -2.79
CA TYR A 147 0.33 19.38 -3.84
C TYR A 147 1.70 19.27 -3.15
N PRO A 148 2.82 19.08 -3.87
CA PRO A 148 4.12 19.04 -3.21
C PRO A 148 4.49 20.39 -2.56
N MET A 149 4.72 20.37 -1.24
CA MET A 149 4.94 21.57 -0.42
C MET A 149 6.15 21.46 0.47
N TYR A 150 6.83 22.58 0.70
CA TYR A 150 7.86 22.64 1.73
C TYR A 150 7.19 22.40 3.09
N LEU A 151 7.90 21.73 4.02
CA LEU A 151 7.32 21.32 5.30
C LEU A 151 6.70 22.50 6.06
N GLY A 152 7.36 23.66 6.07
CA GLY A 152 6.87 24.86 6.75
C GLY A 152 5.67 25.55 6.09
N GLU A 153 5.29 25.16 4.88
CA GLU A 153 4.10 25.69 4.19
C GLU A 153 2.84 24.89 4.51
N VAL A 154 3.00 23.68 5.04
CA VAL A 154 1.86 22.78 5.28
C VAL A 154 1.19 23.15 6.59
N PRO A 155 -0.13 23.34 6.60
CA PRO A 155 -0.86 23.58 7.84
C PRO A 155 -0.57 22.47 8.86
N GLU A 156 -0.28 22.83 10.10
CA GLU A 156 0.04 21.87 11.16
C GLU A 156 -1.03 20.77 11.31
N ARG A 157 -2.30 21.16 11.20
CA ARG A 157 -3.44 20.24 11.19
C ARG A 157 -3.32 19.18 10.10
N ASP A 158 -2.89 19.55 8.90
CA ASP A 158 -2.77 18.60 7.78
C ASP A 158 -1.63 17.61 8.01
N LEU A 159 -0.54 18.02 8.66
CA LEU A 159 0.55 17.12 9.05
C LEU A 159 0.04 16.05 10.02
N TRP A 160 -0.71 16.45 11.05
CA TRP A 160 -1.32 15.51 12.00
C TRP A 160 -2.37 14.62 11.36
N ASP A 161 -3.21 15.16 10.47
CA ASP A 161 -4.17 14.35 9.73
C ASP A 161 -3.47 13.29 8.87
N ILE A 162 -2.38 13.63 8.18
CA ILE A 162 -1.59 12.66 7.39
C ILE A 162 -1.06 11.54 8.30
N ILE A 163 -0.54 11.87 9.47
CA ILE A 163 -0.03 10.88 10.44
C ILE A 163 -1.18 10.01 10.95
N ASN A 164 -2.26 10.60 11.45
CA ASN A 164 -3.39 9.85 12.03
C ASN A 164 -4.05 8.94 11.00
N ILE A 165 -4.26 9.42 9.78
CA ILE A 165 -4.91 8.67 8.71
C ILE A 165 -3.99 7.58 8.17
N ASN A 166 -2.72 7.86 7.88
CA ASN A 166 -1.85 6.88 7.22
C ASN A 166 -1.22 5.89 8.20
N VAL A 167 -0.87 6.32 9.42
CA VAL A 167 -0.18 5.51 10.44
C VAL A 167 -1.18 5.01 11.49
N GLY A 168 -1.96 5.92 12.07
CA GLY A 168 -2.90 5.58 13.15
C GLY A 168 -3.96 4.56 12.71
N ALA A 169 -4.58 4.78 11.55
CA ALA A 169 -5.63 3.90 11.03
C ALA A 169 -5.14 2.47 10.78
N VAL A 170 -4.06 2.29 10.02
CA VAL A 170 -3.53 0.94 9.70
C VAL A 170 -3.12 0.19 10.95
N THR A 171 -2.47 0.87 11.91
CA THR A 171 -2.00 0.27 13.17
C THR A 171 -3.17 -0.28 13.97
N LEU A 172 -4.18 0.55 14.20
CA LEU A 172 -5.29 0.21 15.06
C LEU A 172 -6.30 -0.73 14.39
N LEU A 173 -6.50 -0.64 13.07
CA LEU A 173 -7.31 -1.60 12.33
C LEU A 173 -6.65 -2.98 12.30
N CYS A 174 -5.35 -3.06 12.01
CA CYS A 174 -4.64 -4.35 12.08
C CYS A 174 -4.77 -4.96 13.49
N ARG A 175 -4.51 -4.16 14.54
CA ARG A 175 -4.71 -4.61 15.93
C ARG A 175 -6.14 -5.06 16.23
N LEU A 176 -7.14 -4.41 15.65
CA LEU A 176 -8.56 -4.76 15.86
C LEU A 176 -8.91 -6.15 15.31
N PHE A 177 -8.36 -6.54 14.16
CA PHE A 177 -8.75 -7.77 13.47
C PHE A 177 -7.79 -8.95 13.64
N VAL A 178 -6.51 -8.70 13.92
CA VAL A 178 -5.47 -9.72 13.81
C VAL A 178 -5.65 -10.91 14.75
N GLU A 179 -6.02 -10.68 16.03
CA GLU A 179 -6.23 -11.78 16.99
C GLU A 179 -7.46 -12.63 16.66
N ASP A 180 -8.49 -11.99 16.10
CA ASP A 180 -9.72 -12.67 15.71
C ASP A 180 -9.53 -13.53 14.46
N MET A 181 -8.82 -13.01 13.44
CA MET A 181 -8.37 -13.78 12.28
C MET A 181 -7.45 -14.95 12.69
N LYS A 182 -6.53 -14.71 13.62
CA LYS A 182 -5.61 -15.75 14.16
C LYS A 182 -6.38 -16.88 14.84
N ARG A 183 -7.38 -16.56 15.67
CA ARG A 183 -8.24 -17.57 16.30
C ARG A 183 -9.01 -18.41 15.28
N ARG A 184 -9.40 -17.83 14.14
CA ARG A 184 -10.02 -18.57 13.03
C ARG A 184 -9.03 -19.39 12.19
N GLY A 185 -7.72 -19.15 12.34
CA GLY A 185 -6.69 -19.75 11.47
C GLY A 185 -6.77 -19.28 10.01
N ARG A 186 -7.51 -18.19 9.73
CA ARG A 186 -7.68 -17.63 8.40
C ARG A 186 -7.92 -16.12 8.45
N GLY A 187 -7.39 -15.43 7.45
CA GLY A 187 -7.67 -14.02 7.20
C GLY A 187 -6.63 -13.39 6.29
N ALA A 188 -6.99 -12.27 5.69
CA ALA A 188 -6.07 -11.47 4.89
C ALA A 188 -6.08 -10.01 5.35
N ILE A 189 -4.90 -9.41 5.49
CA ILE A 189 -4.71 -7.98 5.70
C ILE A 189 -3.90 -7.44 4.52
N VAL A 190 -4.42 -6.43 3.83
CA VAL A 190 -3.77 -5.74 2.73
C VAL A 190 -3.51 -4.31 3.15
N ASN A 191 -2.23 -3.94 3.26
CA ASN A 191 -1.81 -2.59 3.62
C ASN A 191 -1.30 -1.86 2.38
N VAL A 192 -2.02 -0.81 1.96
CA VAL A 192 -1.67 -0.02 0.78
C VAL A 192 -0.75 1.14 1.16
N SER A 193 0.52 1.00 0.82
CA SER A 193 1.56 1.99 1.00
C SER A 193 1.66 2.92 -0.22
N SER A 194 2.87 3.15 -0.74
CA SER A 194 3.21 3.92 -1.94
C SER A 194 4.68 3.69 -2.26
N GLY A 195 5.07 3.84 -3.53
CA GLY A 195 6.47 3.89 -3.95
C GLY A 195 7.27 5.02 -3.28
N SER A 196 6.61 6.01 -2.67
CA SER A 196 7.28 7.04 -1.85
C SER A 196 7.97 6.48 -0.59
N GLU A 197 7.61 5.27 -0.15
CA GLU A 197 8.27 4.59 0.97
C GLU A 197 9.75 4.24 0.71
N LEU A 198 10.16 4.26 -0.56
CA LEU A 198 11.48 3.79 -0.98
C LEU A 198 12.61 4.73 -0.49
N GLN A 199 12.34 6.02 -0.32
CA GLN A 199 13.33 7.03 0.08
C GLN A 199 12.68 8.18 0.84
N PRO A 200 13.45 8.98 1.62
CA PRO A 200 13.04 10.33 1.97
C PRO A 200 12.66 11.12 0.71
N LEU A 201 11.52 11.80 0.75
CA LEU A 201 10.97 12.49 -0.42
C LEU A 201 10.77 13.99 -0.12
N PRO A 202 11.64 14.87 -0.64
CA PRO A 202 11.50 16.31 -0.49
C PRO A 202 10.15 16.79 -1.01
N LEU A 203 9.57 17.82 -0.38
CA LEU A 203 8.24 18.37 -0.63
C LEU A 203 7.04 17.45 -0.31
N MET A 204 7.29 16.21 0.15
CA MET A 204 6.28 15.23 0.55
C MET A 204 6.75 14.49 1.82
N THR A 205 7.41 15.22 2.72
CA THR A 205 8.25 14.66 3.79
C THR A 205 7.49 13.75 4.75
N VAL A 206 6.40 14.23 5.33
CA VAL A 206 5.57 13.45 6.27
C VAL A 206 4.87 12.31 5.54
N TYR A 207 4.39 12.54 4.31
CA TYR A 207 3.71 11.51 3.54
C TYR A 207 4.64 10.30 3.29
N ALA A 208 5.83 10.54 2.73
CA ALA A 208 6.80 9.47 2.48
C ALA A 208 7.22 8.75 3.77
N ALA A 209 7.42 9.49 4.88
CA ALA A 209 7.70 8.90 6.18
C ALA A 209 6.57 7.97 6.65
N THR A 210 5.30 8.36 6.50
CA THR A 210 4.16 7.49 6.84
C THR A 210 4.09 6.23 5.97
N LYS A 211 4.50 6.31 4.70
CA LYS A 211 4.52 5.15 3.80
C LYS A 211 5.68 4.21 4.10
N ALA A 212 6.84 4.73 4.48
CA ALA A 212 7.94 3.94 5.05
C ALA A 212 7.52 3.19 6.33
N TYR A 213 6.74 3.85 7.21
CA TYR A 213 6.15 3.19 8.38
C TYR A 213 5.28 1.99 7.95
N ILE A 214 4.36 2.16 6.99
CA ILE A 214 3.47 1.08 6.54
C ILE A 214 4.27 -0.12 6.02
N LYS A 215 5.34 0.12 5.25
CA LYS A 215 6.23 -0.96 4.76
C LYS A 215 6.81 -1.76 5.92
N SER A 216 7.48 -1.07 6.84
CA SER A 216 8.14 -1.70 7.99
C SER A 216 7.13 -2.42 8.89
N PHE A 217 6.00 -1.77 9.19
CA PHE A 217 4.93 -2.31 10.00
C PHE A 217 4.35 -3.59 9.40
N THR A 218 4.08 -3.60 8.09
CA THR A 218 3.47 -4.75 7.41
C THR A 218 4.40 -5.95 7.38
N ALA A 219 5.70 -5.73 7.16
CA ALA A 219 6.69 -6.81 7.17
C ALA A 219 6.83 -7.46 8.56
N ALA A 220 6.90 -6.65 9.62
CA ALA A 220 6.95 -7.15 11.00
C ALA A 220 5.66 -7.91 11.37
N LEU A 221 4.49 -7.34 11.06
CA LEU A 221 3.20 -7.98 11.33
C LEU A 221 3.09 -9.32 10.59
N ARG A 222 3.56 -9.40 9.35
CA ARG A 222 3.61 -10.66 8.59
C ARG A 222 4.44 -11.71 9.30
N TYR A 223 5.64 -11.37 9.74
CA TYR A 223 6.52 -12.28 10.47
C TYR A 223 5.85 -12.82 11.75
N GLU A 224 5.14 -11.96 12.48
CA GLU A 224 4.43 -12.34 13.70
C GLU A 224 3.28 -13.33 13.45
N TYR A 225 2.49 -13.11 12.39
CA TYR A 225 1.19 -13.79 12.22
C TYR A 225 1.06 -14.76 11.04
N ALA A 226 1.99 -14.80 10.09
CA ALA A 226 1.89 -15.70 8.93
C ALA A 226 1.78 -17.19 9.32
N LYS A 227 2.52 -17.59 10.38
CA LYS A 227 2.46 -18.96 10.93
C LYS A 227 1.09 -19.36 11.49
N HIS A 228 0.19 -18.40 11.68
CA HIS A 228 -1.17 -18.61 12.17
C HIS A 228 -2.21 -18.69 11.03
N GLY A 229 -1.78 -18.85 9.79
CA GLY A 229 -2.67 -18.96 8.62
C GLY A 229 -3.16 -17.61 8.07
N LEU A 230 -2.55 -16.50 8.51
CA LEU A 230 -2.90 -15.16 8.02
C LEU A 230 -2.05 -14.81 6.80
N THR A 231 -2.70 -14.21 5.80
CA THR A 231 -2.03 -13.52 4.70
C THR A 231 -1.89 -12.05 5.08
N ILE A 232 -0.67 -11.53 5.10
CA ILE A 232 -0.42 -10.11 5.35
C ILE A 232 0.33 -9.56 4.15
N GLN A 233 -0.37 -8.80 3.30
CA GLN A 233 0.13 -8.28 2.06
C GLN A 233 0.46 -6.79 2.19
N HIS A 234 1.60 -6.41 1.63
CA HIS A 234 2.00 -5.04 1.43
C HIS A 234 1.88 -4.69 -0.06
N LEU A 235 1.22 -3.56 -0.35
CA LEU A 235 1.12 -3.00 -1.70
C LEU A 235 1.87 -1.68 -1.78
N SER A 236 2.75 -1.53 -2.78
CA SER A 236 3.54 -0.31 -3.03
C SER A 236 3.21 0.30 -4.40
N PRO A 237 2.02 0.91 -4.57
CA PRO A 237 1.65 1.54 -5.82
C PRO A 237 2.57 2.72 -6.17
N MET A 238 2.90 2.85 -7.45
CA MET A 238 3.41 4.11 -8.02
C MET A 238 2.23 5.05 -8.32
N PHE A 239 2.40 6.01 -9.23
CA PHE A 239 1.32 6.92 -9.58
C PHE A 239 0.15 6.19 -10.23
N ILE A 240 -1.06 6.47 -9.74
CA ILE A 240 -2.32 5.95 -10.28
C ILE A 240 -3.20 7.17 -10.54
N ASN A 241 -3.88 7.17 -11.68
CA ASN A 241 -4.83 8.21 -12.02
C ASN A 241 -6.03 8.15 -11.06
N THR A 242 -5.99 9.03 -10.06
CA THR A 242 -7.01 9.18 -9.01
C THR A 242 -7.08 10.64 -8.59
N LYS A 243 -8.17 11.03 -7.93
CA LYS A 243 -8.33 12.40 -7.42
C LYS A 243 -7.22 12.85 -6.46
N MET A 244 -6.56 11.89 -5.80
CA MET A 244 -5.42 12.16 -4.93
C MET A 244 -4.26 12.85 -5.69
N ASN A 245 -4.12 12.62 -7.00
CA ASN A 245 -3.06 13.18 -7.83
C ASN A 245 -3.53 14.33 -8.75
N ASN A 246 -4.71 14.91 -8.49
CA ASN A 246 -5.30 15.96 -9.35
C ASN A 246 -4.50 17.28 -9.39
N PHE A 247 -3.49 17.46 -8.53
CA PHE A 247 -2.61 18.62 -8.55
C PHE A 247 -1.67 18.69 -9.76
N SER A 248 -1.47 17.58 -10.47
CA SER A 248 -0.63 17.51 -11.67
C SER A 248 -1.47 17.20 -12.90
N GLN A 249 -1.18 17.84 -14.04
CA GLN A 249 -1.87 17.51 -15.29
C GLN A 249 -1.42 16.14 -15.80
N THR A 250 -0.12 15.87 -15.75
CA THR A 250 0.49 14.61 -16.17
C THR A 250 -0.08 13.41 -15.42
N LEU A 251 -0.35 13.54 -14.12
CA LEU A 251 -0.86 12.43 -13.31
C LEU A 251 -2.37 12.16 -13.48
N ARG A 252 -3.10 13.03 -14.21
CA ARG A 252 -4.52 12.85 -14.55
C ARG A 252 -4.73 12.09 -15.86
N GLU A 253 -3.67 11.83 -16.61
CA GLU A 253 -3.72 11.10 -17.86
C GLU A 253 -3.29 9.64 -17.64
N SER A 254 -4.17 8.71 -18.00
CA SER A 254 -3.85 7.30 -17.88
C SER A 254 -2.83 6.88 -18.94
N SER A 255 -1.80 6.16 -18.53
CA SER A 255 -0.76 5.60 -19.39
C SER A 255 -0.34 4.22 -18.90
N THR A 256 0.57 3.56 -19.62
CA THR A 256 1.10 2.25 -19.20
C THR A 256 1.70 2.28 -17.80
N PHE A 257 2.33 3.39 -17.39
CA PHE A 257 2.98 3.56 -16.08
C PHE A 257 2.15 4.38 -15.09
N ILE A 258 0.97 4.85 -15.50
CA ILE A 258 -0.01 5.56 -14.66
C ILE A 258 -1.39 4.96 -14.97
N PRO A 259 -1.70 3.76 -14.47
CA PRO A 259 -2.99 3.14 -14.73
C PRO A 259 -4.12 3.92 -14.06
N ASP A 260 -5.35 3.74 -14.53
CA ASP A 260 -6.54 4.11 -13.76
C ASP A 260 -6.74 3.17 -12.56
N ALA A 261 -7.58 3.58 -11.62
CA ALA A 261 -7.83 2.82 -10.39
C ALA A 261 -8.41 1.42 -10.64
N SER A 262 -9.25 1.24 -11.67
CA SER A 262 -9.88 -0.04 -11.99
C SER A 262 -8.86 -1.03 -12.55
N THR A 263 -8.01 -0.57 -13.47
CA THR A 263 -6.90 -1.35 -14.01
C THR A 263 -5.94 -1.75 -12.90
N TYR A 264 -5.54 -0.80 -12.05
CA TYR A 264 -4.69 -1.09 -10.89
C TYR A 264 -5.32 -2.13 -9.96
N ALA A 265 -6.57 -1.93 -9.53
CA ALA A 265 -7.23 -2.81 -8.56
C ALA A 265 -7.36 -4.25 -9.05
N ARG A 266 -7.67 -4.44 -10.34
CA ARG A 266 -7.77 -5.78 -10.96
C ARG A 266 -6.46 -6.56 -10.82
N HIS A 267 -5.34 -5.92 -11.09
CA HIS A 267 -4.01 -6.51 -10.93
C HIS A 267 -3.64 -6.66 -9.46
N ALA A 268 -3.97 -5.69 -8.61
CA ALA A 268 -3.61 -5.73 -7.19
C ALA A 268 -4.30 -6.91 -6.48
N VAL A 269 -5.61 -7.08 -6.70
CA VAL A 269 -6.39 -8.18 -6.12
C VAL A 269 -5.91 -9.54 -6.61
N SER A 270 -5.46 -9.66 -7.86
CA SER A 270 -4.96 -10.95 -8.38
C SER A 270 -3.67 -11.43 -7.70
N THR A 271 -2.95 -10.54 -7.02
CA THR A 271 -1.77 -10.88 -6.21
C THR A 271 -2.09 -11.32 -4.78
N LEU A 272 -3.33 -11.09 -4.31
CA LEU A 272 -3.72 -11.34 -2.92
C LEU A 272 -3.58 -12.83 -2.56
N GLY A 273 -2.76 -13.12 -1.56
CA GLY A 273 -2.49 -14.49 -1.12
C GLY A 273 -1.51 -15.27 -2.00
N LYS A 274 -0.87 -14.61 -2.97
CA LYS A 274 0.17 -15.15 -3.85
C LYS A 274 1.52 -14.46 -3.65
N MET A 275 1.46 -13.17 -3.33
CA MET A 275 2.61 -12.31 -3.11
C MET A 275 2.46 -11.58 -1.79
N ASP A 276 3.48 -11.69 -0.95
CA ASP A 276 3.58 -10.96 0.32
C ASP A 276 3.81 -9.46 0.06
N GLU A 277 4.62 -9.14 -0.93
CA GLU A 277 4.96 -7.78 -1.34
C GLU A 277 4.74 -7.64 -2.85
N SER A 278 4.07 -6.56 -3.26
CA SER A 278 3.77 -6.30 -4.67
C SER A 278 3.57 -4.81 -4.88
N THR A 279 3.86 -4.32 -6.08
CA THR A 279 3.46 -2.96 -6.48
C THR A 279 1.99 -2.87 -6.89
N GLY A 280 1.27 -4.00 -6.90
CA GLY A 280 -0.13 -4.11 -7.31
C GLY A 280 -0.36 -4.06 -8.83
N TYR A 281 0.66 -3.69 -9.61
CA TYR A 281 0.56 -3.57 -11.06
C TYR A 281 1.92 -3.80 -11.72
N TRP A 282 1.96 -4.59 -12.80
CA TRP A 282 3.21 -5.09 -13.39
C TRP A 282 4.14 -3.95 -13.84
N ALA A 283 3.60 -2.88 -14.46
CA ALA A 283 4.41 -1.76 -14.93
C ALA A 283 5.02 -0.97 -13.77
N HIS A 284 4.31 -0.89 -12.64
CA HIS A 284 4.88 -0.35 -11.41
C HIS A 284 6.01 -1.22 -10.87
N GLY A 285 5.97 -2.54 -11.08
CA GLY A 285 7.06 -3.46 -10.73
C GLY A 285 8.36 -3.10 -11.47
N ILE A 286 8.26 -2.76 -12.75
CA ILE A 286 9.39 -2.26 -13.56
C ILE A 286 9.90 -0.93 -12.99
N GLN A 287 9.01 0.03 -12.73
CA GLN A 287 9.40 1.32 -12.12
C GLN A 287 10.06 1.14 -10.76
N TYR A 288 9.53 0.25 -9.92
CA TYR A 288 10.08 -0.06 -8.60
C TYR A 288 11.49 -0.62 -8.72
N PHE A 289 11.70 -1.58 -9.61
CA PHE A 289 13.02 -2.17 -9.86
C PHE A 289 14.04 -1.08 -10.20
N PHE A 290 13.79 -0.28 -11.24
CA PHE A 290 14.73 0.77 -11.65
C PHE A 290 14.88 1.88 -10.60
N THR A 291 13.81 2.19 -9.87
CA THR A 291 13.86 3.18 -8.78
C THR A 291 14.67 2.65 -7.61
N SER A 292 14.76 1.34 -7.37
CA SER A 292 15.49 0.77 -6.23
C SER A 292 17.01 0.68 -6.43
N ILE A 293 17.51 0.77 -7.67
CA ILE A 293 18.92 0.59 -8.01
C ILE A 293 19.81 1.75 -7.47
N PRO A 294 19.47 3.03 -7.68
CA PRO A 294 20.37 4.11 -7.28
C PRO A 294 20.47 4.27 -5.76
N PRO A 295 21.62 4.73 -5.23
CA PRO A 295 21.75 5.13 -3.83
C PRO A 295 20.67 6.11 -3.39
N VAL A 296 20.33 6.08 -2.09
CA VAL A 296 19.24 6.90 -1.50
C VAL A 296 19.38 8.39 -1.86
N TRP A 297 20.59 8.95 -1.83
CA TRP A 297 20.83 10.37 -2.11
C TRP A 297 20.50 10.75 -3.56
N ILE A 298 20.74 9.86 -4.54
CA ILE A 298 20.35 10.06 -5.94
C ILE A 298 18.83 10.03 -6.06
N ARG A 299 18.18 9.03 -5.43
CA ARG A 299 16.72 8.89 -5.45
C ARG A 299 16.02 10.07 -4.80
N MET A 300 16.59 10.59 -3.71
CA MET A 300 16.11 11.80 -3.04
C MET A 300 16.24 13.04 -3.93
N TYR A 301 17.37 13.19 -4.66
CA TYR A 301 17.56 14.27 -5.62
C TYR A 301 16.54 14.21 -6.76
N ILE A 302 16.39 13.04 -7.40
CA ILE A 302 15.42 12.81 -8.49
C ILE A 302 13.99 13.07 -8.01
N GLY A 303 13.60 12.50 -6.86
CA GLY A 303 12.27 12.69 -6.29
C GLY A 303 11.99 14.15 -5.91
N GLY A 304 12.98 14.86 -5.36
CA GLY A 304 12.87 16.28 -5.07
C GLY A 304 12.74 17.14 -6.33
N TYR A 305 13.47 16.83 -7.39
CA TYR A 305 13.33 17.49 -8.69
C TYR A 305 11.95 17.25 -9.31
N MET A 306 11.48 16.01 -9.33
CA MET A 306 10.15 15.64 -9.82
C MET A 306 9.03 16.37 -9.06
N ASN A 307 9.12 16.43 -7.73
CA ASN A 307 8.13 17.14 -6.92
C ASN A 307 8.14 18.65 -7.14
N LYS A 308 9.28 19.26 -7.48
CA LYS A 308 9.33 20.67 -7.90
C LYS A 308 8.59 20.90 -9.22
N ILE A 309 8.66 19.95 -10.16
CA ILE A 309 7.88 20.01 -11.42
C ILE A 309 6.38 19.98 -11.10
N PHE A 310 5.91 18.99 -10.33
CA PHE A 310 4.50 18.90 -9.96
C PHE A 310 4.00 20.11 -9.18
N ARG A 311 4.83 20.67 -8.30
CA ARG A 311 4.52 21.92 -7.61
C ARG A 311 4.32 23.08 -8.61
N ASN A 312 5.19 23.21 -9.61
CA ASN A 312 5.07 24.24 -10.64
C ASN A 312 3.83 24.03 -11.52
N GLU A 313 3.49 22.78 -11.86
CA GLU A 313 2.25 22.45 -12.56
C GLU A 313 1.02 22.90 -11.77
N TYR A 314 0.98 22.60 -10.47
CA TYR A 314 -0.13 23.01 -9.61
C TYR A 314 -0.35 24.52 -9.62
N PHE A 315 0.71 25.32 -9.44
CA PHE A 315 0.58 26.79 -9.50
C PHE A 315 0.21 27.29 -10.89
N THR A 316 0.67 26.64 -11.96
CA THR A 316 0.28 26.98 -13.33
C THR A 316 -1.21 26.74 -13.56
N ILE A 317 -1.75 25.63 -13.05
CA ILE A 317 -3.20 25.32 -13.11
C ILE A 317 -3.99 26.33 -12.29
N LYS A 318 -3.54 26.61 -11.06
CA LYS A 318 -4.22 27.53 -10.15
C LYS A 318 -4.30 28.95 -10.70
N ASN A 319 -3.26 29.43 -11.37
CA ASN A 319 -3.22 30.77 -11.96
C ASN A 319 -4.08 30.92 -13.24
N LYS A 320 -4.57 29.82 -13.82
CA LYS A 320 -5.45 29.80 -14.99
C LYS A 320 -6.94 29.71 -14.65
N MET A 321 -7.28 29.48 -13.37
CA MET A 321 -8.66 29.42 -12.84
C MET A 321 -9.00 30.72 -12.13
#